data_AF-A0ABD3R8A4-F1
#
_entry.id   AF-A0ABD3R8A4-F1
#
_cell.length_a   1.000
_cell.length_b   1.000
_cell.length_c   1.000
_cell.angle_alpha   90.00
_cell.angle_beta   90.00
_cell.angle_gamma   90.00
#
_symmetry.space_group_name_H-M   'P 1'
#
loop_
_entity.id
_entity.type
_entity.pdbx_description
1 polymer ?
#
loop_
_entity_poly.entity_id
_entity_poly.type
_entity_poly.pdbx_seq_one_letter_code
_entity_poly.pdbx_strand_id
1 'polypeptide(L)'
;MTKKKISSSNGGRMIVYWVVLALALTHVSSFLNSPWIRPSYSPAIIITTTTTTIAEDNAMTRGGRDNIRATSTSIAAVVSTPPSSRGEYENRNDTELENSTPIAMPNDPRMYLIHVGKAGGTTLIRALRLSETINSVKCMAAGGSILDVGIVDHSHDDACYGRRSSMSSSELERRILGYYHMWGHGLRDGERTWLLENTNVFLYTVREPIDRLASAYNFHKHLYHGGNSANAYPRFYDECFPNSSFNDVIDALRLGTISEDCAMLGADVLRGRIYHGGGRHFRFNYEYYTRKTTEVSPDHAVAVIRTSELWRDASNLDVMIGGTGNFGDRYGARYTHGSDAYKIPYDGHLDVDNATYLCCLVYADMEAYQRLILRAANLDGTQKRETLNGLLRRCHIGTYANVDLVSHPFSWREFRYGRTCIDSLKTLKTYEMSRQTMAKNARHRTEP
;
A
#
# COMPACT_ATOMS: atom_id res chain seq x y z
N MET A 1 -2.21 12.09 -62.49
CA MET A 1 -1.28 11.48 -61.51
C MET A 1 -1.95 10.29 -60.86
N THR A 2 -1.64 9.11 -61.38
CA THR A 2 -2.18 7.80 -60.98
C THR A 2 -1.31 7.22 -59.86
N LYS A 3 -1.88 6.94 -58.68
CA LYS A 3 -1.21 6.14 -57.64
C LYS A 3 -1.82 4.75 -57.58
N LYS A 4 -0.98 3.80 -57.98
CA LYS A 4 -1.18 2.37 -58.11
C LYS A 4 -1.11 1.71 -56.72
N LYS A 5 -2.12 0.90 -56.41
CA LYS A 5 -2.20 0.04 -55.22
C LYS A 5 -1.32 -1.20 -55.48
N ILE A 6 -0.38 -1.50 -54.60
CA ILE A 6 0.37 -2.76 -54.61
C ILE A 6 -0.07 -3.54 -53.38
N SER A 7 -0.74 -4.67 -53.61
CA SER A 7 -0.93 -5.73 -52.61
C SER A 7 0.26 -6.66 -52.66
N SER A 8 0.85 -6.98 -51.51
CA SER A 8 1.63 -8.22 -51.36
C SER A 8 1.00 -9.07 -50.26
N SER A 9 0.57 -10.25 -50.69
CA SER A 9 0.24 -11.40 -49.88
C SER A 9 1.56 -12.10 -49.51
N ASN A 10 1.84 -12.30 -48.23
CA ASN A 10 2.80 -13.31 -47.79
C ASN A 10 2.13 -14.21 -46.77
N GLY A 11 1.92 -15.46 -47.18
CA GLY A 11 1.47 -16.54 -46.33
C GLY A 11 2.64 -17.29 -45.69
N GLY A 12 2.31 -17.98 -44.60
CA GLY A 12 2.89 -19.28 -44.25
C GLY A 12 4.19 -19.26 -43.42
N ARG A 13 4.06 -19.52 -42.12
CA ARG A 13 4.50 -20.76 -41.44
C ARG A 13 4.44 -20.56 -39.91
N MET A 14 3.43 -21.16 -39.27
CA MET A 14 3.42 -21.35 -37.82
C MET A 14 4.23 -22.61 -37.50
N ILE A 15 5.32 -22.45 -36.76
CA ILE A 15 6.05 -23.55 -36.13
C ILE A 15 5.43 -23.73 -34.74
N VAL A 16 4.78 -24.87 -34.53
CA VAL A 16 4.27 -25.30 -33.22
C VAL A 16 5.36 -26.12 -32.55
N TYR A 17 5.96 -25.58 -31.48
CA TYR A 17 6.79 -26.39 -30.58
C TYR A 17 5.91 -27.04 -29.53
N TRP A 18 5.82 -28.37 -29.59
CA TRP A 18 5.42 -29.21 -28.45
C TRP A 18 6.68 -29.44 -27.60
N VAL A 19 6.69 -28.93 -26.37
CA VAL A 19 7.65 -29.36 -25.36
C VAL A 19 6.88 -30.21 -24.35
N VAL A 20 7.14 -31.51 -24.42
CA VAL A 20 6.82 -32.50 -23.40
C VAL A 20 7.93 -32.42 -22.36
N LEU A 21 7.63 -31.99 -21.14
CA LEU A 21 8.56 -32.13 -20.01
C LEU A 21 8.06 -33.29 -19.14
N ALA A 22 8.75 -34.42 -19.26
CA ALA A 22 8.56 -35.59 -18.42
C ALA A 22 9.36 -35.48 -17.12
N LEU A 23 8.74 -35.96 -16.06
CA LEU A 23 9.28 -36.15 -14.71
C LEU A 23 10.58 -36.96 -14.70
N ALA A 24 11.52 -36.54 -13.83
CA ALA A 24 12.49 -37.44 -13.22
C ALA A 24 12.60 -37.11 -11.72
N LEU A 25 11.87 -37.88 -10.92
CA LEU A 25 12.10 -38.10 -9.49
C LEU A 25 13.29 -39.05 -9.34
N THR A 26 14.32 -38.67 -8.58
CA THR A 26 15.15 -39.64 -7.85
C THR A 26 15.60 -39.08 -6.51
N HIS A 27 15.62 -40.00 -5.55
CA HIS A 27 15.86 -39.89 -4.11
C HIS A 27 17.22 -39.30 -3.73
N VAL A 28 17.25 -38.55 -2.61
CA VAL A 28 18.15 -38.87 -1.48
C VAL A 28 17.40 -38.64 -0.17
N SER A 29 17.21 -39.72 0.58
CA SER A 29 16.69 -39.76 1.94
C SER A 29 17.77 -40.35 2.84
N SER A 30 18.28 -39.57 3.79
CA SER A 30 18.85 -40.09 5.04
C SER A 30 19.38 -38.91 5.89
N PHE A 31 18.72 -38.60 7.00
CA PHE A 31 19.34 -38.37 8.30
C PHE A 31 18.23 -38.21 9.36
N LEU A 32 18.05 -39.24 10.17
CA LEU A 32 17.34 -39.20 11.46
C LEU A 32 18.38 -39.44 12.56
N ASN A 33 18.36 -38.60 13.60
CA ASN A 33 18.40 -38.96 15.03
C ASN A 33 19.00 -37.85 15.90
N SER A 34 18.17 -37.11 16.63
CA SER A 34 18.19 -37.17 18.11
C SER A 34 17.14 -36.27 18.78
N PRO A 35 16.75 -36.58 20.04
CA PRO A 35 15.48 -36.13 20.64
C PRO A 35 15.69 -35.25 21.88
N TRP A 36 15.08 -34.06 21.95
CA TRP A 36 14.92 -33.34 23.23
C TRP A 36 13.60 -32.57 23.32
N ILE A 37 12.77 -33.03 24.28
CA ILE A 37 11.84 -32.31 25.17
C ILE A 37 10.83 -31.31 24.55
N ARG A 38 9.55 -31.71 24.56
CA ARG A 38 8.39 -30.81 24.43
C ARG A 38 7.97 -30.32 25.83
N PRO A 39 7.76 -29.01 26.06
CA PRO A 39 6.89 -28.55 27.12
C PRO A 39 5.46 -28.40 26.60
N SER A 40 4.53 -29.06 27.27
CA SER A 40 3.10 -28.85 27.16
C SER A 40 2.73 -27.53 27.82
N TYR A 41 2.30 -26.54 27.05
CA TYR A 41 1.64 -25.34 27.58
C TYR A 41 0.13 -25.45 27.35
N SER A 42 -0.62 -25.57 28.45
CA SER A 42 -2.05 -25.31 28.48
C SER A 42 -2.27 -23.80 28.58
N PRO A 43 -3.13 -23.18 27.76
CA PRO A 43 -3.47 -21.77 27.96
C PRO A 43 -4.35 -21.63 29.20
N ALA A 44 -3.87 -20.88 30.19
CA ALA A 44 -4.68 -20.38 31.28
C ALA A 44 -5.53 -19.21 30.77
N ILE A 45 -6.85 -19.33 30.90
CA ILE A 45 -7.79 -18.24 30.66
C ILE A 45 -7.74 -17.31 31.88
N ILE A 46 -7.15 -16.13 31.72
CA ILE A 46 -7.20 -15.07 32.73
C ILE A 46 -8.44 -14.22 32.43
N ILE A 47 -9.46 -14.33 33.28
CA ILE A 47 -10.61 -13.44 33.27
C ILE A 47 -10.28 -12.26 34.17
N THR A 48 -9.97 -11.10 33.59
CA THR A 48 -9.80 -9.85 34.33
C THR A 48 -11.14 -9.15 34.43
N THR A 49 -11.76 -9.16 35.61
CA THR A 49 -12.92 -8.31 35.92
C THR A 49 -12.45 -6.95 36.37
N THR A 50 -12.69 -5.91 35.56
CA THR A 50 -12.47 -4.52 35.95
C THR A 50 -13.68 -4.02 36.74
N THR A 51 -13.49 -3.69 38.01
CA THR A 51 -14.50 -3.06 38.85
C THR A 51 -14.37 -1.55 38.73
N THR A 52 -15.36 -0.89 38.13
CA THR A 52 -15.41 0.57 38.07
C THR A 52 -16.00 1.10 39.37
N THR A 53 -15.17 1.66 40.25
CA THR A 53 -15.64 2.46 41.39
C THR A 53 -15.98 3.85 40.91
N ILE A 54 -17.28 4.20 40.92
CA ILE A 54 -17.76 5.57 40.76
C ILE A 54 -17.59 6.25 42.12
N ALA A 55 -16.73 7.27 42.17
CA ALA A 55 -16.68 8.19 43.31
C ALA A 55 -17.82 9.21 43.14
N GLU A 56 -18.76 9.22 44.08
CA GLU A 56 -19.80 10.24 44.19
C GLU A 56 -19.23 11.46 44.92
N ASP A 57 -19.03 12.56 44.20
CA ASP A 57 -18.85 13.88 44.80
C ASP A 57 -20.22 14.46 45.16
N ASN A 58 -20.43 14.65 46.47
CA ASN A 58 -21.60 15.32 47.03
C ASN A 58 -21.51 16.84 46.83
N ALA A 59 -22.43 17.40 46.03
CA ALA A 59 -22.78 18.82 46.14
C ALA A 59 -24.29 19.00 45.97
N MET A 60 -24.93 19.44 47.06
CA MET A 60 -26.32 19.87 47.15
C MET A 60 -26.69 20.88 46.05
N THR A 61 -27.81 20.67 45.36
CA THR A 61 -28.95 21.59 45.37
C THR A 61 -30.22 20.97 44.78
N ARG A 62 -31.35 21.46 45.30
CA ARG A 62 -32.73 20.98 45.20
C ARG A 62 -33.30 20.99 43.78
N GLY A 63 -34.11 19.95 43.49
CA GLY A 63 -35.45 20.13 42.94
C GLY A 63 -35.70 19.53 41.55
N GLY A 64 -36.47 18.44 41.50
CA GLY A 64 -37.07 17.92 40.26
C GLY A 64 -37.06 16.40 40.21
N ARG A 65 -38.18 15.77 40.61
CA ARG A 65 -38.41 14.33 40.45
C ARG A 65 -38.92 14.07 39.04
N ASP A 66 -38.16 13.35 38.22
CA ASP A 66 -38.69 12.54 37.12
C ASP A 66 -38.04 11.16 37.19
N ASN A 67 -38.87 10.13 37.39
CA ASN A 67 -38.47 8.73 37.47
C ASN A 67 -38.22 8.18 36.06
N ILE A 68 -36.96 8.04 35.65
CA ILE A 68 -36.58 7.22 34.50
C ILE A 68 -35.91 5.94 35.00
N ARG A 69 -36.64 4.83 34.91
CA ARG A 69 -36.18 3.48 35.22
C ARG A 69 -35.38 2.94 34.04
N ALA A 70 -34.05 3.01 34.11
CA ALA A 70 -33.18 2.33 33.16
C ALA A 70 -32.98 0.86 33.60
N THR A 71 -33.65 -0.07 32.92
CA THR A 71 -33.32 -1.50 32.98
C THR A 71 -32.11 -1.77 32.08
N SER A 72 -30.98 -2.11 32.69
CA SER A 72 -29.80 -2.64 31.99
C SER A 72 -30.00 -4.14 31.79
N THR A 73 -30.20 -4.57 30.54
CA THR A 73 -30.27 -5.97 30.15
C THR A 73 -28.95 -6.34 29.47
N SER A 74 -28.09 -7.08 30.16
CA SER A 74 -26.88 -7.65 29.58
C SER A 74 -27.24 -8.87 28.73
N ILE A 75 -27.19 -8.72 27.39
CA ILE A 75 -27.31 -9.84 26.45
C ILE A 75 -25.91 -10.35 26.14
N ALA A 76 -25.57 -11.54 26.62
CA ALA A 76 -24.39 -12.28 26.17
C ALA A 76 -24.68 -12.84 24.76
N ALA A 77 -24.09 -12.24 23.73
CA ALA A 77 -24.16 -12.75 22.37
C ALA A 77 -23.05 -13.79 22.14
N VAL A 78 -23.44 -15.06 22.08
CA VAL A 78 -22.57 -16.14 21.58
C VAL A 78 -22.50 -16.01 20.07
N VAL A 79 -21.38 -15.51 19.55
CA VAL A 79 -21.11 -15.43 18.11
C VAL A 79 -20.56 -16.76 17.64
N SER A 80 -21.43 -17.59 17.06
CA SER A 80 -21.02 -18.77 16.30
C SER A 80 -20.52 -18.34 14.92
N THR A 81 -19.24 -18.57 14.64
CA THR A 81 -18.63 -18.34 13.33
C THR A 81 -19.14 -19.36 12.30
N PRO A 82 -19.61 -18.94 11.10
CA PRO A 82 -19.97 -19.88 10.04
C PRO A 82 -18.72 -20.45 9.36
N PRO A 83 -18.76 -21.69 8.86
CA PRO A 83 -17.65 -22.28 8.12
C PRO A 83 -17.51 -21.57 6.76
N SER A 84 -16.39 -20.87 6.57
CA SER A 84 -16.01 -20.28 5.29
C SER A 84 -15.32 -21.32 4.43
N SER A 85 -15.99 -21.76 3.36
CA SER A 85 -15.40 -22.57 2.30
C SER A 85 -15.18 -21.71 1.05
N ARG A 86 -13.97 -21.14 0.86
CA ARG A 86 -13.33 -20.91 -0.46
C ARG A 86 -12.04 -20.07 -0.36
N GLY A 87 -11.01 -20.54 -1.07
CA GLY A 87 -9.91 -19.74 -1.63
C GLY A 87 -8.57 -19.95 -0.93
N GLU A 88 -7.74 -20.83 -1.47
CA GLU A 88 -6.38 -21.20 -1.01
C GLU A 88 -5.32 -20.07 -1.04
N TYR A 89 -5.71 -18.81 -0.86
CA TYR A 89 -4.79 -17.66 -0.80
C TYR A 89 -4.81 -16.89 0.52
N GLU A 90 -5.64 -17.27 1.50
CA GLU A 90 -5.78 -16.55 2.78
C GLU A 90 -5.05 -17.18 3.98
N ASN A 91 -4.29 -18.27 3.80
CA ASN A 91 -3.61 -18.99 4.89
C ASN A 91 -2.07 -18.90 4.85
N ARG A 92 -1.49 -17.80 4.37
CA ARG A 92 -0.13 -17.47 4.82
C ARG A 92 -0.24 -17.02 6.27
N ASN A 93 0.48 -17.68 7.18
CA ASN A 93 0.46 -17.40 8.62
C ASN A 93 0.79 -15.92 8.90
N ASP A 94 -0.23 -15.08 9.05
CA ASP A 94 -0.08 -13.66 9.41
C ASP A 94 0.68 -13.46 10.73
N THR A 95 0.71 -14.49 11.58
CA THR A 95 1.45 -14.53 12.84
C THR A 95 2.96 -14.37 12.70
N GLU A 96 3.55 -14.68 11.53
CA GLU A 96 5.01 -14.57 11.35
C GLU A 96 5.46 -13.15 10.99
N LEU A 97 4.58 -12.34 10.39
CA LEU A 97 4.91 -10.97 9.98
C LEU A 97 4.72 -9.95 11.11
N GLU A 98 3.81 -10.22 12.05
CA GLU A 98 3.51 -9.35 13.21
C GLU A 98 4.69 -9.21 14.20
N ASN A 99 5.64 -10.15 14.20
CA ASN A 99 6.82 -10.11 15.06
C ASN A 99 8.11 -9.62 14.36
N SER A 100 8.02 -9.03 13.17
CA SER A 100 9.21 -8.50 12.50
C SER A 100 9.72 -7.24 13.21
N THR A 101 10.62 -7.45 14.17
CA THR A 101 11.41 -6.36 14.78
C THR A 101 12.03 -5.52 13.66
N PRO A 102 12.00 -4.17 13.76
CA PRO A 102 12.60 -3.31 12.76
C PRO A 102 14.04 -3.74 12.48
N ILE A 103 14.33 -4.06 11.21
CA ILE A 103 15.69 -4.37 10.78
C ILE A 103 16.46 -3.05 10.82
N ALA A 104 17.55 -3.04 11.57
CA ALA A 104 18.40 -1.86 11.69
C ALA A 104 18.92 -1.41 10.32
N MET A 105 19.13 -0.11 10.15
CA MET A 105 19.76 0.41 8.94
C MET A 105 21.18 -0.19 8.81
N PRO A 106 21.54 -0.80 7.67
CA PRO A 106 22.89 -1.31 7.46
C PRO A 106 23.90 -0.16 7.40
N ASN A 107 25.16 -0.43 7.76
CA ASN A 107 26.25 0.56 7.74
C ASN A 107 26.53 1.11 6.33
N ASP A 108 26.28 0.30 5.30
CA ASP A 108 26.37 0.71 3.89
C ASP A 108 25.03 0.45 3.19
N PRO A 109 24.08 1.39 3.30
CA PRO A 109 22.75 1.22 2.74
C PRO A 109 22.77 1.42 1.22
N ARG A 110 22.37 0.40 0.47
CA ARG A 110 22.07 0.45 -0.96
C ARG A 110 20.56 0.48 -1.10
N MET A 111 20.01 1.63 -1.45
CA MET A 111 18.57 1.89 -1.34
C MET A 111 17.86 1.74 -2.69
N TYR A 112 16.68 1.11 -2.65
CA TYR A 112 15.70 1.13 -3.73
C TYR A 112 14.53 2.05 -3.34
N LEU A 113 14.38 3.20 -4.01
CA LEU A 113 13.30 4.15 -3.72
C LEU A 113 11.96 3.64 -4.26
N ILE A 114 11.01 3.34 -3.40
CA ILE A 114 9.65 2.93 -3.74
C ILE A 114 8.72 4.15 -3.66
N HIS A 115 8.42 4.74 -4.82
CA HIS A 115 7.49 5.86 -4.91
C HIS A 115 6.04 5.36 -5.00
N VAL A 116 5.39 5.27 -3.85
CA VAL A 116 3.95 5.00 -3.77
C VAL A 116 3.18 6.22 -4.28
N GLY A 117 2.20 6.01 -5.17
CA GLY A 117 1.53 7.09 -5.90
C GLY A 117 1.10 8.26 -5.02
N LYS A 118 1.14 9.49 -5.54
CA LYS A 118 0.74 10.73 -4.84
C LYS A 118 1.35 10.98 -3.45
N ALA A 119 2.41 10.26 -3.08
CA ALA A 119 3.11 10.40 -1.81
C ALA A 119 4.43 11.21 -1.91
N GLY A 120 4.44 12.35 -2.60
CA GLY A 120 5.59 13.26 -2.64
C GLY A 120 6.85 12.75 -3.38
N GLY A 121 6.92 11.50 -3.80
CA GLY A 121 8.14 10.95 -4.42
C GLY A 121 8.56 11.61 -5.74
N THR A 122 7.66 12.20 -6.52
CA THR A 122 8.04 13.07 -7.65
C THR A 122 8.96 14.21 -7.22
N THR A 123 8.73 14.79 -6.04
CA THR A 123 9.58 15.85 -5.49
C THR A 123 10.97 15.32 -5.19
N LEU A 124 11.08 14.19 -4.50
CA LEU A 124 12.37 13.56 -4.21
C LEU A 124 13.10 13.12 -5.47
N ILE A 125 12.42 12.46 -6.42
CA ILE A 125 13.01 12.00 -7.68
C ILE A 125 13.63 13.17 -8.44
N ARG A 126 12.95 14.32 -8.50
CA ARG A 126 13.46 15.51 -9.18
C ARG A 126 14.58 16.19 -8.41
N ALA A 127 14.38 16.42 -7.12
CA ALA A 127 15.37 17.11 -6.29
C ALA A 127 16.68 16.31 -6.20
N LEU A 128 16.60 14.99 -6.01
CA LEU A 128 17.76 14.10 -5.93
C LEU A 128 18.21 13.58 -7.30
N ARG A 129 17.69 14.15 -8.40
CA ARG A 129 18.08 13.82 -9.79
C ARG A 129 18.02 12.31 -10.11
N LEU A 130 17.10 11.59 -9.49
CA LEU A 130 17.05 10.12 -9.57
C LEU A 130 16.62 9.60 -10.94
N SER A 131 16.11 10.46 -11.83
CA SER A 131 15.87 10.05 -13.23
C SER A 131 17.16 9.64 -13.95
N GLU A 132 18.32 10.13 -13.51
CA GLU A 132 19.62 9.77 -14.08
C GLU A 132 20.02 8.32 -13.75
N THR A 133 19.47 7.74 -12.67
CA THR A 133 19.80 6.37 -12.24
C THR A 133 19.24 5.32 -13.18
N ILE A 134 18.21 5.62 -13.97
CA ILE A 134 17.61 4.65 -14.90
C ILE A 134 18.65 4.11 -15.86
N ASN A 135 19.50 4.98 -16.42
CA ASN A 135 20.53 4.55 -17.36
C ASN A 135 21.66 3.81 -16.66
N SER A 136 22.03 4.21 -15.44
CA SER A 136 22.99 3.47 -14.62
C SER A 136 22.50 2.06 -14.30
N VAL A 137 21.24 1.89 -13.91
CA VAL A 137 20.65 0.56 -13.64
C VAL A 137 20.65 -0.31 -14.89
N LYS A 138 20.29 0.25 -16.06
CA LYS A 138 20.38 -0.48 -17.34
C LYS A 138 21.79 -0.95 -17.65
N CYS A 139 22.77 -0.09 -17.44
CA CYS A 139 24.19 -0.40 -17.64
C CYS A 139 24.62 -1.56 -16.72
N MET A 140 24.33 -1.46 -15.42
CA MET A 140 24.68 -2.47 -14.42
C MET A 140 23.98 -3.82 -14.66
N ALA A 141 22.67 -3.78 -14.96
CA ALA A 141 21.90 -4.99 -15.25
C ALA A 141 22.34 -5.68 -16.55
N ALA A 142 22.80 -4.93 -17.55
CA ALA A 142 23.35 -5.49 -18.78
C ALA A 142 24.75 -6.09 -18.57
N GLY A 143 25.60 -5.44 -17.77
CA GLY A 143 26.94 -5.92 -17.44
C GLY A 143 26.94 -7.26 -16.67
N GLY A 144 25.93 -7.49 -15.83
CA GLY A 144 25.73 -8.76 -15.13
C GLY A 144 25.39 -9.96 -16.03
N SER A 145 25.01 -9.74 -17.29
CA SER A 145 24.67 -10.81 -18.24
C SER A 145 25.83 -11.23 -19.14
N ILE A 146 26.99 -10.56 -19.09
CA ILE A 146 28.06 -10.71 -20.10
C ILE A 146 29.25 -11.58 -19.64
N LEU A 147 29.38 -11.94 -18.36
CA LEU A 147 30.52 -12.76 -17.91
C LEU A 147 30.11 -13.99 -17.11
N ASP A 148 29.73 -15.03 -17.85
CA ASP A 148 29.77 -16.44 -17.42
C ASP A 148 31.24 -16.96 -17.31
N VAL A 149 32.19 -16.05 -17.04
CA VAL A 149 33.64 -16.32 -16.98
C VAL A 149 34.23 -15.63 -15.75
N GLY A 150 33.72 -16.00 -14.56
CA GLY A 150 34.45 -16.05 -13.27
C GLY A 150 35.28 -14.86 -12.77
N ILE A 151 35.30 -13.70 -13.44
CA ILE A 151 36.12 -12.54 -13.09
C ILE A 151 35.19 -11.33 -13.04
N VAL A 152 34.76 -10.99 -11.82
CA VAL A 152 34.00 -9.77 -11.55
C VAL A 152 35.00 -8.62 -11.51
N ASP A 153 35.12 -7.90 -12.63
CA ASP A 153 35.91 -6.67 -12.67
C ASP A 153 35.07 -5.50 -12.14
N HIS A 154 35.40 -5.04 -10.93
CA HIS A 154 34.77 -3.87 -10.30
C HIS A 154 35.03 -2.55 -11.08
N SER A 155 35.96 -2.52 -12.05
CA SER A 155 36.19 -1.34 -12.88
C SER A 155 34.98 -0.97 -13.76
N HIS A 156 34.09 -1.94 -14.04
CA HIS A 156 32.93 -1.70 -14.89
C HIS A 156 31.81 -0.93 -14.17
N ASP A 157 31.66 -1.15 -12.85
CA ASP A 157 30.65 -0.46 -12.05
C ASP A 157 30.92 1.05 -12.03
N ASP A 158 32.17 1.46 -11.87
CA ASP A 158 32.58 2.87 -11.90
C ASP A 158 32.20 3.55 -13.22
N ALA A 159 32.28 2.83 -14.34
CA ALA A 159 31.85 3.35 -15.64
C ALA A 159 30.32 3.58 -15.70
N CYS A 160 29.52 2.71 -15.09
CA CYS A 160 28.06 2.87 -15.01
C CYS A 160 27.63 3.95 -13.99
N TYR A 161 28.44 4.22 -12.96
CA TYR A 161 28.20 5.25 -11.93
C TYR A 161 28.76 6.64 -12.28
N GLY A 162 29.56 6.76 -13.35
CA GLY A 162 30.45 7.89 -13.67
C GLY A 162 29.87 9.31 -13.76
N ARG A 163 28.60 9.53 -13.40
CA ARG A 163 27.97 10.86 -13.29
C ARG A 163 27.48 11.27 -11.91
N ARG A 164 27.44 10.38 -10.90
CA ARG A 164 26.78 10.68 -9.61
C ARG A 164 27.69 11.30 -8.55
N SER A 165 28.98 11.40 -8.82
CA SER A 165 29.98 11.89 -7.87
C SER A 165 30.19 13.41 -7.98
N SER A 166 29.15 14.23 -8.19
CA SER A 166 29.36 15.65 -7.97
C SER A 166 29.55 15.86 -6.47
N MET A 167 30.60 16.60 -6.08
CA MET A 167 30.90 16.90 -4.66
C MET A 167 29.70 17.50 -3.91
N SER A 168 28.69 18.00 -4.62
CA SER A 168 27.46 18.59 -4.10
C SER A 168 26.28 17.62 -3.87
N SER A 169 26.39 16.34 -4.22
CA SER A 169 25.30 15.39 -3.95
C SER A 169 25.20 15.06 -2.46
N SER A 170 23.99 14.81 -1.97
CA SER A 170 23.75 14.33 -0.60
C SER A 170 24.16 12.85 -0.46
N GLU A 171 24.38 12.35 0.75
CA GLU A 171 24.61 10.91 0.95
C GLU A 171 23.37 10.12 0.55
N LEU A 172 22.18 10.61 0.88
CA LEU A 172 20.92 10.00 0.47
C LEU A 172 20.82 9.82 -1.05
N GLU A 173 21.20 10.85 -1.81
CA GLU A 173 21.25 10.78 -3.27
C GLU A 173 22.24 9.73 -3.79
N ARG A 174 23.41 9.60 -3.15
CA ARG A 174 24.44 8.61 -3.51
C ARG A 174 24.00 7.18 -3.22
N ARG A 175 23.30 6.95 -2.10
CA ARG A 175 22.89 5.60 -1.64
C ARG A 175 21.69 5.03 -2.40
N ILE A 176 20.88 5.85 -3.08
CA ILE A 176 19.73 5.37 -3.86
C ILE A 176 20.19 4.84 -5.23
N LEU A 177 20.12 3.54 -5.48
CA LEU A 177 20.53 2.94 -6.76
C LEU A 177 19.53 3.14 -7.88
N GLY A 178 18.24 3.16 -7.54
CA GLY A 178 17.14 3.26 -8.50
C GLY A 178 15.83 3.58 -7.80
N TYR A 179 14.77 3.75 -8.59
CA TYR A 179 13.44 3.97 -8.05
C TYR A 179 12.37 3.17 -8.79
N TYR A 180 11.32 2.80 -8.05
CA TYR A 180 10.14 2.12 -8.56
C TYR A 180 8.93 3.04 -8.47
N HIS A 181 8.32 3.33 -9.61
CA HIS A 181 7.07 4.06 -9.66
C HIS A 181 6.14 3.50 -10.73
N MET A 182 4.93 3.12 -10.29
CA MET A 182 3.88 2.49 -11.09
C MET A 182 4.40 1.26 -11.84
N TRP A 183 4.49 1.36 -13.17
CA TRP A 183 4.98 0.30 -14.04
C TRP A 183 6.51 0.16 -14.07
N GLY A 184 7.23 0.91 -13.23
CA GLY A 184 8.69 0.96 -13.28
C GLY A 184 9.15 1.79 -14.45
N HIS A 185 8.66 3.04 -14.53
CA HIS A 185 8.96 3.93 -15.65
C HIS A 185 10.43 3.90 -16.04
N GLY A 186 10.70 3.36 -17.23
CA GLY A 186 12.03 3.30 -17.81
C GLY A 186 12.83 2.03 -17.53
N LEU A 187 12.36 1.10 -16.68
CA LEU A 187 13.03 -0.16 -16.36
C LEU A 187 12.24 -1.40 -16.79
N ARG A 188 12.92 -2.40 -17.35
CA ARG A 188 12.41 -3.74 -17.68
C ARG A 188 12.36 -4.64 -16.45
N ASP A 189 11.73 -5.80 -16.56
CA ASP A 189 11.58 -6.76 -15.45
C ASP A 189 12.93 -7.25 -14.92
N GLY A 190 13.89 -7.56 -15.80
CA GLY A 190 15.24 -7.96 -15.40
C GLY A 190 15.98 -6.84 -14.65
N GLU A 191 15.83 -5.59 -15.09
CA GLU A 191 16.45 -4.42 -14.45
C GLU A 191 15.84 -4.14 -13.06
N ARG A 192 14.54 -4.39 -12.88
CA ARG A 192 13.88 -4.31 -11.56
C ARG A 192 14.28 -5.46 -10.64
N THR A 193 14.43 -6.66 -11.19
CA THR A 193 14.91 -7.83 -10.45
C THR A 193 16.33 -7.58 -9.96
N TRP A 194 17.20 -7.04 -10.82
CA TRP A 194 18.55 -6.62 -10.44
C TRP A 194 18.53 -5.63 -9.27
N LEU A 195 17.64 -4.63 -9.26
CA LEU A 195 17.49 -3.70 -8.14
C LEU A 195 17.08 -4.39 -6.84
N LEU A 196 16.15 -5.36 -6.90
CA LEU A 196 15.75 -6.14 -5.72
C LEU A 196 16.90 -6.97 -5.17
N GLU A 197 17.76 -7.51 -6.03
CA GLU A 197 18.90 -8.35 -5.64
C GLU A 197 20.14 -7.55 -5.19
N ASN A 198 20.24 -6.28 -5.62
CA ASN A 198 21.41 -5.42 -5.40
C ASN A 198 21.15 -4.26 -4.43
N THR A 199 20.03 -4.31 -3.71
CA THR A 199 19.75 -3.37 -2.62
C THR A 199 19.63 -4.13 -1.30
N ASN A 200 19.69 -3.41 -0.19
CA ASN A 200 19.49 -3.95 1.15
C ASN A 200 18.55 -3.05 1.99
N VAL A 201 18.04 -1.97 1.38
CA VAL A 201 17.07 -1.05 1.99
C VAL A 201 15.98 -0.70 0.97
N PHE A 202 14.71 -0.84 1.36
CA PHE A 202 13.59 -0.23 0.65
C PHE A 202 13.26 1.14 1.24
N LEU A 203 13.43 2.21 0.46
CA LEU A 203 13.07 3.56 0.86
C LEU A 203 11.69 3.93 0.32
N TYR A 204 10.68 4.00 1.18
CA TYR A 204 9.32 4.31 0.80
C TYR A 204 8.99 5.80 0.93
N THR A 205 8.36 6.36 -0.09
CA THR A 205 7.66 7.65 0.06
C THR A 205 6.22 7.37 0.46
N VAL A 206 5.79 7.85 1.62
CA VAL A 206 4.47 7.56 2.16
C VAL A 206 3.65 8.84 2.38
N ARG A 207 2.35 8.69 2.33
CA ARG A 207 1.30 9.66 2.63
C ARG A 207 0.18 8.92 3.33
N GLU A 208 -0.48 9.57 4.28
CA GLU A 208 -1.65 8.97 4.92
C GLU A 208 -2.62 8.42 3.84
N PRO A 209 -3.08 7.16 3.93
CA PRO A 209 -3.76 6.50 2.82
C PRO A 209 -5.06 7.18 2.35
N ILE A 210 -5.86 7.80 3.23
CA ILE A 210 -7.05 8.57 2.82
C ILE A 210 -6.65 9.78 1.99
N ASP A 211 -5.69 10.58 2.47
CA ASP A 211 -5.18 11.74 1.76
C ASP A 211 -4.56 11.35 0.41
N ARG A 212 -3.91 10.18 0.36
CA ARG A 212 -3.37 9.61 -0.88
C ARG A 212 -4.47 9.30 -1.88
N LEU A 213 -5.57 8.66 -1.45
CA LEU A 213 -6.72 8.34 -2.30
C LEU A 213 -7.45 9.60 -2.79
N ALA A 214 -7.71 10.56 -1.90
CA ALA A 214 -8.29 11.85 -2.27
C ALA A 214 -7.41 12.59 -3.29
N SER A 215 -6.08 12.57 -3.08
CA SER A 215 -5.12 13.16 -4.02
C SER A 215 -5.07 12.43 -5.36
N ALA A 216 -5.21 11.10 -5.37
CA ALA A 216 -5.30 10.32 -6.59
C ALA A 216 -6.58 10.64 -7.36
N TYR A 217 -7.72 10.70 -6.67
CA TYR A 217 -9.02 11.04 -7.24
C TYR A 217 -8.97 12.40 -7.94
N ASN A 218 -8.58 13.45 -7.19
CA ASN A 218 -8.54 14.82 -7.71
C ASN A 218 -7.58 14.98 -8.89
N PHE A 219 -6.44 14.30 -8.84
CA PHE A 219 -5.48 14.29 -9.94
C PHE A 219 -6.05 13.65 -11.22
N HIS A 220 -6.63 12.45 -11.11
CA HIS A 220 -7.15 11.76 -12.29
C HIS A 220 -8.42 12.40 -12.83
N LYS A 221 -9.31 12.92 -11.96
CA LYS A 221 -10.47 13.71 -12.36
C LYS A 221 -10.06 14.95 -13.15
N HIS A 222 -9.05 15.68 -12.67
CA HIS A 222 -8.55 16.85 -13.39
C HIS A 222 -7.92 16.49 -14.74
N LEU A 223 -7.08 15.45 -14.79
CA LEU A 223 -6.50 14.98 -16.06
C LEU A 223 -7.58 14.55 -17.06
N TYR A 224 -8.67 13.98 -16.56
CA TYR A 224 -9.81 13.57 -17.36
C TYR A 224 -10.54 14.78 -17.98
N HIS A 225 -10.95 15.77 -17.16
CA HIS A 225 -11.68 16.95 -17.67
C HIS A 225 -10.78 18.00 -18.34
N GLY A 226 -9.48 17.99 -18.09
CA GLY A 226 -8.51 18.96 -18.63
C GLY A 226 -8.11 18.72 -20.09
N GLY A 227 -8.78 17.81 -20.81
CA GLY A 227 -8.60 17.59 -22.26
C GLY A 227 -7.27 16.96 -22.70
N ASN A 228 -6.32 16.75 -21.77
CA ASN A 228 -4.98 16.23 -22.06
C ASN A 228 -4.87 14.70 -21.95
N SER A 229 -5.92 14.00 -21.51
CA SER A 229 -5.96 12.54 -21.53
C SER A 229 -7.09 12.08 -22.43
N ALA A 230 -6.76 11.42 -23.54
CA ALA A 230 -7.75 10.73 -24.35
C ALA A 230 -8.44 9.66 -23.47
N ASN A 231 -9.64 9.97 -22.97
CA ASN A 231 -10.70 9.05 -22.54
C ASN A 231 -10.30 7.91 -21.58
N ALA A 232 -9.44 8.14 -20.59
CA ALA A 232 -8.94 6.99 -19.85
C ALA A 232 -9.98 6.32 -18.93
N TYR A 233 -11.03 7.03 -18.45
CA TYR A 233 -11.97 6.49 -17.44
C TYR A 233 -13.42 7.05 -17.52
N PRO A 234 -14.06 7.14 -18.70
CA PRO A 234 -15.40 7.76 -18.84
C PRO A 234 -16.46 7.11 -17.96
N ARG A 235 -16.45 5.77 -17.87
CA ARG A 235 -17.40 5.04 -17.02
C ARG A 235 -17.34 5.47 -15.55
N PHE A 236 -16.15 5.78 -15.04
CA PHE A 236 -16.03 6.18 -13.64
C PHE A 236 -16.40 7.64 -13.43
N TYR A 237 -15.88 8.56 -14.24
CA TYR A 237 -16.05 10.00 -14.01
C TYR A 237 -17.30 10.62 -14.64
N ASP A 238 -17.87 10.03 -15.70
CA ASP A 238 -19.06 10.58 -16.37
C ASP A 238 -20.31 9.75 -16.11
N GLU A 239 -20.19 8.41 -16.05
CA GLU A 239 -21.35 7.54 -15.86
C GLU A 239 -21.64 7.29 -14.38
N CYS A 240 -20.64 6.84 -13.61
CA CYS A 240 -20.86 6.44 -12.22
C CYS A 240 -20.77 7.58 -11.20
N PHE A 241 -19.86 8.53 -11.40
CA PHE A 241 -19.60 9.62 -10.46
C PHE A 241 -19.49 10.99 -11.15
N PRO A 242 -20.53 11.42 -11.90
CA PRO A 242 -20.51 12.66 -12.65
C PRO A 242 -20.38 13.88 -11.74
N ASN A 243 -19.38 14.72 -12.01
CA ASN A 243 -19.12 15.99 -11.31
C ASN A 243 -18.92 15.87 -9.78
N SER A 244 -18.82 14.67 -9.23
CA SER A 244 -18.76 14.39 -7.79
C SER A 244 -17.46 14.86 -7.12
N SER A 245 -17.52 15.32 -5.88
CA SER A 245 -16.34 15.42 -5.01
C SER A 245 -15.83 14.03 -4.62
N PHE A 246 -14.66 13.93 -3.98
CA PHE A 246 -14.23 12.64 -3.44
C PHE A 246 -15.17 12.18 -2.31
N ASN A 247 -15.64 13.09 -1.46
CA ASN A 247 -16.61 12.79 -0.40
C ASN A 247 -17.92 12.24 -0.99
N ASP A 248 -18.44 12.86 -2.05
CA ASP A 248 -19.68 12.44 -2.73
C ASP A 248 -19.57 11.00 -3.28
N VAL A 249 -18.40 10.62 -3.80
CA VAL A 249 -18.14 9.24 -4.26
C VAL A 249 -18.25 8.26 -3.09
N ILE A 250 -17.66 8.60 -1.94
CA ILE A 250 -17.71 7.75 -0.75
C ILE A 250 -19.14 7.66 -0.20
N ASP A 251 -19.84 8.79 -0.13
CA ASP A 251 -21.24 8.84 0.29
C ASP A 251 -22.14 7.97 -0.59
N ALA A 252 -22.00 8.09 -1.91
CA ALA A 252 -22.79 7.31 -2.86
C ALA A 252 -22.58 5.80 -2.67
N LEU A 253 -21.33 5.38 -2.45
CA LEU A 253 -20.98 3.99 -2.18
C LEU A 253 -21.55 3.49 -0.84
N ARG A 254 -21.44 4.31 0.21
CA ARG A 254 -21.91 3.99 1.57
C ARG A 254 -23.43 3.88 1.64
N LEU A 255 -24.12 4.89 1.10
CA LEU A 255 -25.57 5.02 1.16
C LEU A 255 -26.29 4.15 0.12
N GLY A 256 -25.58 3.64 -0.90
CA GLY A 256 -26.19 2.80 -1.94
C GLY A 256 -27.10 3.57 -2.88
N THR A 257 -26.77 4.83 -3.15
CA THR A 257 -27.56 5.72 -4.02
C THR A 257 -27.20 5.58 -5.50
N ILE A 258 -26.30 4.67 -5.84
CA ILE A 258 -25.83 4.38 -7.20
C ILE A 258 -26.13 2.93 -7.59
N SER A 259 -26.05 2.64 -8.89
CA SER A 259 -26.27 1.28 -9.40
C SER A 259 -25.27 0.28 -8.82
N GLU A 260 -25.68 -0.99 -8.72
CA GLU A 260 -24.82 -2.09 -8.24
C GLU A 260 -23.48 -2.14 -9.01
N ASP A 261 -23.54 -1.98 -10.34
CA ASP A 261 -22.38 -1.96 -11.21
C ASP A 261 -21.41 -0.81 -10.90
N CYS A 262 -21.94 0.39 -10.68
CA CYS A 262 -21.13 1.55 -10.31
C CYS A 262 -20.57 1.43 -8.89
N ALA A 263 -21.34 0.83 -7.97
CA ALA A 263 -20.88 0.59 -6.61
C ALA A 263 -19.70 -0.39 -6.58
N MET A 264 -19.80 -1.48 -7.35
CA MET A 264 -18.73 -2.45 -7.49
C MET A 264 -17.51 -1.85 -8.18
N LEU A 265 -17.71 -1.08 -9.25
CA LEU A 265 -16.62 -0.35 -9.92
C LEU A 265 -15.91 0.59 -8.93
N GLY A 266 -16.66 1.40 -8.20
CA GLY A 266 -16.15 2.33 -7.20
C GLY A 266 -15.32 1.64 -6.11
N ALA A 267 -15.88 0.59 -5.50
CA ALA A 267 -15.20 -0.19 -4.48
C ALA A 267 -13.91 -0.85 -5.01
N ASP A 268 -13.94 -1.42 -6.21
CA ASP A 268 -12.77 -2.07 -6.81
C ASP A 268 -11.70 -1.05 -7.24
N VAL A 269 -12.08 0.17 -7.67
CA VAL A 269 -11.12 1.27 -7.87
C VAL A 269 -10.43 1.60 -6.55
N LEU A 270 -11.18 1.92 -5.51
CA LEU A 270 -10.62 2.40 -4.23
C LEU A 270 -9.71 1.36 -3.57
N ARG A 271 -10.04 0.07 -3.69
CA ARG A 271 -9.20 -1.06 -3.23
C ARG A 271 -8.01 -1.34 -4.14
N GLY A 272 -7.88 -0.64 -5.28
CA GLY A 272 -6.83 -0.89 -6.25
C GLY A 272 -6.93 -2.25 -6.94
N ARG A 273 -8.13 -2.84 -7.05
CA ARG A 273 -8.33 -4.17 -7.66
C ARG A 273 -8.39 -4.13 -9.18
N ILE A 274 -8.75 -2.98 -9.74
CA ILE A 274 -8.87 -2.81 -11.20
C ILE A 274 -7.84 -1.82 -11.73
N TYR A 275 -7.36 -2.12 -12.94
CA TYR A 275 -6.30 -1.34 -13.57
C TYR A 275 -6.82 -0.07 -14.25
N HIS A 276 -8.00 -0.13 -14.88
CA HIS A 276 -8.55 0.94 -15.71
C HIS A 276 -9.88 1.53 -15.19
N GLY A 277 -10.08 1.53 -13.87
CA GLY A 277 -11.35 2.00 -13.31
C GLY A 277 -11.42 3.52 -13.16
N GLY A 278 -10.56 4.13 -12.33
CA GLY A 278 -10.59 5.57 -12.04
C GLY A 278 -9.22 6.24 -12.02
N GLY A 279 -8.19 5.55 -12.55
CA GLY A 279 -6.82 6.06 -12.55
C GLY A 279 -5.79 5.09 -11.99
N ARG A 280 -4.61 5.09 -12.59
CA ARG A 280 -3.50 4.18 -12.24
C ARG A 280 -3.04 4.31 -10.78
N HIS A 281 -3.12 5.51 -10.20
CA HIS A 281 -2.65 5.75 -8.82
C HIS A 281 -3.46 5.00 -7.76
N PHE A 282 -4.70 4.60 -8.06
CA PHE A 282 -5.49 3.76 -7.16
C PHE A 282 -4.94 2.33 -7.09
N ARG A 283 -4.55 1.75 -8.23
CA ARG A 283 -3.96 0.41 -8.34
C ARG A 283 -2.59 0.30 -7.65
N PHE A 284 -1.76 1.32 -7.80
CA PHE A 284 -0.40 1.35 -7.24
C PHE A 284 -0.40 1.89 -5.80
N ASN A 285 -1.05 1.13 -4.91
CA ASN A 285 -1.19 1.40 -3.48
C ASN A 285 -0.09 0.70 -2.64
N TYR A 286 -0.11 0.82 -1.31
CA TYR A 286 0.89 0.22 -0.44
C TYR A 286 0.87 -1.31 -0.50
N GLU A 287 -0.32 -1.91 -0.55
CA GLU A 287 -0.49 -3.36 -0.72
C GLU A 287 0.22 -3.85 -2.00
N TYR A 288 0.08 -3.12 -3.11
CA TYR A 288 0.77 -3.46 -4.36
C TYR A 288 2.29 -3.48 -4.21
N TYR A 289 2.87 -2.43 -3.62
CA TYR A 289 4.33 -2.30 -3.55
C TYR A 289 4.96 -3.23 -2.53
N THR A 290 4.31 -3.45 -1.38
CA THR A 290 4.80 -4.37 -0.34
C THR A 290 4.89 -5.81 -0.85
N ARG A 291 3.86 -6.27 -1.59
CA ARG A 291 3.86 -7.57 -2.30
C ARG A 291 4.99 -7.74 -3.32
N LYS A 292 5.56 -6.64 -3.81
CA LYS A 292 6.63 -6.63 -4.81
C LYS A 292 8.01 -6.33 -4.23
N THR A 293 8.11 -6.08 -2.93
CA THR A 293 9.35 -5.68 -2.27
C THR A 293 9.49 -6.38 -0.92
N THR A 294 8.94 -5.83 0.16
CA THR A 294 9.11 -6.31 1.54
C THR A 294 8.57 -7.72 1.79
N GLU A 295 7.63 -8.21 0.98
CA GLU A 295 7.17 -9.61 1.04
C GLU A 295 8.04 -10.56 0.21
N VAL A 296 8.78 -10.03 -0.77
CA VAL A 296 9.73 -10.78 -1.59
C VAL A 296 11.09 -10.87 -0.90
N SER A 297 11.54 -9.76 -0.32
CA SER A 297 12.81 -9.63 0.40
C SER A 297 12.55 -9.11 1.83
N PRO A 298 12.07 -9.98 2.74
CA PRO A 298 11.67 -9.58 4.08
C PRO A 298 12.85 -9.15 4.97
N ASP A 299 14.07 -9.56 4.64
CA ASP A 299 15.34 -9.26 5.29
C ASP A 299 15.87 -7.84 5.00
N HIS A 300 15.27 -7.12 4.04
CA HIS A 300 15.66 -5.75 3.75
C HIS A 300 15.20 -4.78 4.85
N ALA A 301 16.06 -3.83 5.20
CA ALA A 301 15.65 -2.72 6.04
C ALA A 301 14.62 -1.85 5.32
N VAL A 302 13.74 -1.20 6.07
CA VAL A 302 12.74 -0.27 5.51
C VAL A 302 13.06 1.12 6.00
N ALA A 303 13.10 2.08 5.09
CA ALA A 303 13.15 3.50 5.39
C ALA A 303 11.88 4.17 4.87
N VAL A 304 11.44 5.25 5.51
CA VAL A 304 10.21 5.97 5.16
C VAL A 304 10.46 7.47 5.14
N ILE A 305 9.97 8.15 4.09
CA ILE A 305 9.82 9.60 4.03
C ILE A 305 8.34 9.93 3.94
N ARG A 306 7.78 10.59 4.97
CA ARG A 306 6.37 10.99 5.02
C ARG A 306 6.18 12.27 4.24
N THR A 307 5.14 12.35 3.43
CA THR A 307 4.83 13.51 2.57
C THR A 307 4.62 14.78 3.38
N SER A 308 4.00 14.68 4.56
CA SER A 308 3.80 15.81 5.49
C SER A 308 5.10 16.33 6.09
N GLU A 309 6.14 15.51 6.11
CA GLU A 309 7.43 15.76 6.77
C GLU A 309 8.60 15.59 5.79
N LEU A 310 8.34 15.76 4.48
CA LEU A 310 9.18 15.24 3.40
C LEU A 310 10.66 15.64 3.56
N TRP A 311 10.91 16.92 3.78
CA TRP A 311 12.27 17.44 3.89
C TRP A 311 12.91 17.15 5.25
N ARG A 312 12.13 17.11 6.32
CA ARG A 312 12.62 16.74 7.65
C ARG A 312 13.05 15.27 7.68
N ASP A 313 12.20 14.38 7.21
CA ASP A 313 12.48 12.94 7.14
C ASP A 313 13.66 12.65 6.18
N ALA A 314 13.75 13.34 5.03
CA ALA A 314 14.87 13.21 4.11
C ALA A 314 16.20 13.70 4.72
N SER A 315 16.18 14.81 5.45
CA SER A 315 17.38 15.37 6.10
C SER A 315 17.87 14.50 7.24
N ASN A 316 16.94 14.01 8.07
CA ASN A 316 17.28 13.09 9.15
C ASN A 316 17.84 11.77 8.60
N LEU A 317 17.26 11.24 7.52
CA LEU A 317 17.77 10.04 6.87
C LEU A 317 19.15 10.27 6.26
N ASP A 318 19.41 11.41 5.63
CA ASP A 318 20.74 11.77 5.11
C ASP A 318 21.79 11.80 6.23
N VAL A 319 21.49 12.45 7.36
CA VAL A 319 22.38 12.46 8.53
C VAL A 319 22.61 11.05 9.07
N MET A 320 21.55 10.23 9.17
CA MET A 320 21.62 8.87 9.68
C MET A 320 22.59 7.98 8.90
N ILE A 321 22.76 8.23 7.60
CA ILE A 321 23.63 7.45 6.70
C ILE A 321 24.97 8.15 6.42
N GLY A 322 25.37 9.09 7.29
CA GLY A 322 26.68 9.76 7.25
C GLY A 322 26.72 11.07 6.46
N GLY A 323 25.57 11.57 6.02
CA GLY A 323 25.43 12.85 5.34
C GLY A 323 25.36 14.04 6.30
N THR A 324 25.01 15.21 5.75
CA THR A 324 24.95 16.46 6.52
C THR A 324 23.51 16.92 6.78
N GLY A 325 22.53 16.28 6.14
CA GLY A 325 21.14 16.73 6.10
C GLY A 325 20.92 17.99 5.26
N ASN A 326 21.97 18.52 4.62
CA ASN A 326 21.88 19.75 3.84
C ASN A 326 21.64 19.44 2.35
N PHE A 327 20.48 19.83 1.84
CA PHE A 327 20.14 19.72 0.42
C PHE A 327 20.35 21.02 -0.37
N GLY A 328 20.88 22.08 0.27
CA GLY A 328 21.08 23.41 -0.31
C GLY A 328 19.76 24.00 -0.82
N ASP A 329 19.82 24.62 -2.00
CA ASP A 329 18.66 25.26 -2.66
C ASP A 329 17.53 24.27 -3.04
N ARG A 330 17.78 22.96 -2.92
CA ARG A 330 16.77 21.93 -3.15
C ARG A 330 15.88 21.70 -1.93
N TYR A 331 16.33 22.09 -0.73
CA TYR A 331 15.53 21.97 0.48
C TYR A 331 14.26 22.80 0.35
N GLY A 332 13.10 22.22 0.69
CA GLY A 332 11.81 22.89 0.54
C GLY A 332 11.24 22.88 -0.87
N ALA A 333 11.97 22.36 -1.88
CA ALA A 333 11.44 22.26 -3.24
C ALA A 333 10.14 21.44 -3.26
N ARG A 334 9.23 21.82 -4.15
CA ARG A 334 7.93 21.16 -4.35
C ARG A 334 7.72 20.94 -5.83
N TYR A 335 7.76 19.67 -6.23
CA TYR A 335 7.44 19.28 -7.60
C TYR A 335 6.21 18.40 -7.58
N THR A 336 5.10 18.96 -8.05
CA THR A 336 3.86 18.22 -8.21
C THR A 336 3.53 18.06 -9.69
N HIS A 337 2.76 17.01 -10.00
CA HIS A 337 2.21 16.80 -11.35
C HIS A 337 1.03 17.75 -11.61
N GLY A 338 1.18 19.04 -11.27
CA GLY A 338 0.13 20.05 -11.37
C GLY A 338 -0.94 19.96 -10.29
N SER A 339 -0.80 19.08 -9.28
CA SER A 339 -1.83 18.99 -8.23
C SER A 339 -1.93 20.19 -7.32
N ASP A 340 -0.90 21.03 -7.28
CA ASP A 340 -0.95 22.30 -6.54
C ASP A 340 -1.74 23.37 -7.29
N ALA A 341 -1.95 23.20 -8.60
CA ALA A 341 -2.68 24.18 -9.42
C ALA A 341 -4.20 23.96 -9.40
N TYR A 342 -4.69 22.88 -8.75
CA TYR A 342 -6.11 22.57 -8.73
C TYR A 342 -6.84 23.52 -7.77
N LYS A 343 -7.49 24.55 -8.33
CA LYS A 343 -8.37 25.50 -7.63
C LYS A 343 -9.76 24.93 -7.28
N ILE A 344 -10.03 23.66 -7.61
CA ILE A 344 -11.23 22.98 -7.09
C ILE A 344 -11.09 23.06 -5.57
N PRO A 345 -12.12 23.52 -4.81
CA PRO A 345 -12.04 23.49 -3.37
C PRO A 345 -11.62 22.08 -3.01
N TYR A 346 -10.40 21.95 -2.51
CA TYR A 346 -9.82 20.68 -2.17
C TYR A 346 -10.55 20.29 -0.89
N ASP A 347 -11.77 19.81 -1.08
CA ASP A 347 -12.51 19.15 -0.04
C ASP A 347 -11.86 17.78 0.14
N GLY A 348 -10.65 17.80 0.71
CA GLY A 348 -10.04 16.65 1.33
C GLY A 348 -10.71 16.34 2.68
N HIS A 349 -11.71 17.13 3.07
CA HIS A 349 -12.55 16.74 4.18
C HIS A 349 -13.37 15.53 3.73
N LEU A 350 -13.42 14.56 4.63
CA LEU A 350 -14.35 13.46 4.50
C LEU A 350 -15.18 13.56 5.75
N ASP A 351 -16.49 13.44 5.58
CA ASP A 351 -17.39 13.31 6.71
C ASP A 351 -16.98 12.10 7.56
N VAL A 352 -17.29 12.16 8.85
CA VAL A 352 -16.92 11.13 9.83
C VAL A 352 -17.33 9.73 9.36
N ASP A 353 -18.55 9.59 8.86
CA ASP A 353 -19.09 8.32 8.37
C ASP A 353 -18.37 7.84 7.10
N ASN A 354 -17.98 8.77 6.23
CA ASN A 354 -17.28 8.47 4.98
C ASN A 354 -15.82 8.08 5.23
N ALA A 355 -15.15 8.77 6.15
CA ALA A 355 -13.82 8.38 6.59
C ALA A 355 -13.83 6.98 7.20
N THR A 356 -14.79 6.69 8.09
CA THR A 356 -14.97 5.37 8.70
C THR A 356 -15.24 4.29 7.64
N TYR A 357 -16.20 4.53 6.74
CA TYR A 357 -16.50 3.64 5.62
C TYR A 357 -15.26 3.35 4.76
N LEU A 358 -14.51 4.39 4.41
CA LEU A 358 -13.32 4.25 3.57
C LEU A 358 -12.23 3.43 4.27
N CYS A 359 -11.98 3.67 5.57
CA CYS A 359 -11.02 2.86 6.34
C CYS A 359 -11.40 1.37 6.36
N CYS A 360 -12.69 1.07 6.50
CA CYS A 360 -13.19 -0.31 6.38
C CYS A 360 -13.01 -0.86 4.96
N LEU A 361 -13.24 -0.03 3.94
CA LEU A 361 -13.17 -0.46 2.55
C LEU A 361 -11.75 -0.83 2.11
N VAL A 362 -10.75 -0.04 2.52
CA VAL A 362 -9.34 -0.14 2.10
C VAL A 362 -8.41 -0.66 3.19
N TYR A 363 -8.93 -1.44 4.15
CA TYR A 363 -8.17 -1.91 5.32
C TYR A 363 -6.83 -2.59 4.98
N ALA A 364 -6.74 -3.35 3.88
CA ALA A 364 -5.49 -4.00 3.47
C ALA A 364 -4.38 -2.98 3.09
N ASP A 365 -4.78 -1.85 2.50
CA ASP A 365 -3.85 -0.76 2.19
C ASP A 365 -3.40 -0.02 3.46
N MET A 366 -4.32 0.14 4.42
CA MET A 366 -4.03 0.70 5.75
C MET A 366 -3.05 -0.16 6.53
N GLU A 367 -3.25 -1.47 6.47
CA GLU A 367 -2.38 -2.45 7.11
C GLU A 367 -0.98 -2.44 6.52
N ALA A 368 -0.88 -2.45 5.19
CA ALA A 368 0.41 -2.32 4.49
C ALA A 368 1.12 -1.01 4.86
N TYR A 369 0.40 0.12 4.91
CA TYR A 369 0.95 1.40 5.37
C TYR A 369 1.46 1.31 6.81
N GLN A 370 0.67 0.76 7.75
CA GLN A 370 1.08 0.63 9.14
C GLN A 370 2.34 -0.23 9.29
N ARG A 371 2.42 -1.37 8.59
CA ARG A 371 3.60 -2.24 8.59
C ARG A 371 4.84 -1.49 8.12
N LEU A 372 4.73 -0.65 7.09
CA LEU A 372 5.85 0.19 6.62
C LEU A 372 6.30 1.19 7.68
N ILE A 373 5.36 1.88 8.35
CA ILE A 373 5.69 2.83 9.43
C ILE A 373 6.38 2.11 10.60
N LEU A 374 5.86 0.97 11.03
CA LEU A 374 6.42 0.21 12.14
C LEU A 374 7.83 -0.32 11.81
N ARG A 375 8.04 -0.82 10.59
CA ARG A 375 9.36 -1.30 10.12
C ARG A 375 10.36 -0.20 9.81
N ALA A 376 9.94 1.06 9.70
CA ALA A 376 10.83 2.16 9.33
C ALA A 376 11.99 2.31 10.33
N ALA A 377 13.22 2.11 9.88
CA ALA A 377 14.43 2.21 10.69
C ALA A 377 14.82 3.67 10.99
N ASN A 378 14.39 4.61 10.16
CA ASN A 378 14.71 6.03 10.28
C ASN A 378 13.66 6.87 11.02
N LEU A 379 12.60 6.23 11.55
CA LEU A 379 11.61 6.89 12.39
C LEU A 379 11.75 6.39 13.83
N ASP A 380 11.75 7.33 14.78
CA ASP A 380 11.73 6.97 16.21
C ASP A 380 10.33 6.52 16.68
N GLY A 381 10.24 6.02 17.92
CA GLY A 381 8.97 5.54 18.48
C GLY A 381 7.88 6.61 18.58
N THR A 382 8.26 7.86 18.83
CA THR A 382 7.31 9.00 18.91
C THR A 382 6.76 9.32 17.53
N GLN A 383 7.62 9.42 16.51
CA GLN A 383 7.22 9.67 15.14
C GLN A 383 6.33 8.55 14.59
N LYS A 384 6.65 7.29 14.87
CA LYS A 384 5.81 6.14 14.52
C LYS A 384 4.43 6.24 15.17
N ARG A 385 4.39 6.47 16.49
CA ARG A 385 3.14 6.62 17.25
C ARG A 385 2.30 7.77 16.76
N GLU A 386 2.87 8.96 16.56
CA GLU A 386 2.15 10.13 16.04
C GLU A 386 1.56 9.89 14.66
N THR A 387 2.34 9.27 13.76
CA THR A 387 1.91 8.93 12.40
C THR A 387 0.73 7.96 12.42
N LEU A 388 0.81 6.89 13.20
CA LEU A 388 -0.25 5.88 13.30
C LEU A 388 -1.47 6.38 14.07
N ASN A 389 -1.29 7.16 15.14
CA ASN A 389 -2.41 7.80 15.85
C ASN A 389 -3.15 8.79 14.97
N GLY A 390 -2.44 9.50 14.07
CA GLY A 390 -3.06 10.32 13.04
C GLY A 390 -4.04 9.52 12.18
N LEU A 391 -3.62 8.35 11.72
CA LEU A 391 -4.45 7.44 10.93
C LEU A 391 -5.66 6.90 11.72
N LEU A 392 -5.47 6.41 12.95
CA LEU A 392 -6.58 5.90 13.77
C LEU A 392 -7.63 6.98 14.08
N ARG A 393 -7.19 8.21 14.38
CA ARG A 393 -8.09 9.35 14.59
C ARG A 393 -8.90 9.67 13.33
N ARG A 394 -8.26 9.64 12.16
CA ARG A 394 -8.94 9.88 10.88
C ARG A 394 -10.02 8.83 10.60
N CYS A 395 -9.80 7.60 11.03
CA CYS A 395 -10.76 6.51 10.92
C CYS A 395 -11.79 6.45 12.06
N HIS A 396 -11.82 7.45 12.96
CA HIS A 396 -12.72 7.52 14.11
C HIS A 396 -12.72 6.27 14.99
N ILE A 397 -11.58 5.59 15.04
CA ILE A 397 -11.38 4.43 15.90
C ILE A 397 -11.09 5.01 17.29
N GLY A 398 -11.91 4.64 18.28
CA GLY A 398 -11.96 5.24 19.63
C GLY A 398 -10.59 5.40 20.29
N THR A 399 -10.48 6.24 21.32
CA THR A 399 -9.19 6.74 21.84
C THR A 399 -8.15 5.65 22.17
N TYR A 400 -7.30 5.31 21.20
CA TYR A 400 -6.02 4.59 21.40
C TYR A 400 -4.91 5.52 21.90
N ALA A 401 -5.27 6.70 22.43
CA ALA A 401 -4.31 7.71 22.86
C ALA A 401 -3.26 7.17 23.84
N ASN A 402 -3.58 6.11 24.57
CA ASN A 402 -2.72 5.47 25.55
C ASN A 402 -2.20 4.08 25.14
N VAL A 403 -2.55 3.56 23.95
CA VAL A 403 -2.04 2.27 23.48
C VAL A 403 -0.72 2.51 22.77
N ASP A 404 0.31 1.78 23.20
CA ASP A 404 1.59 1.80 22.52
C ASP A 404 1.50 0.97 21.23
N LEU A 405 1.12 1.64 20.13
CA LEU A 405 0.97 1.03 18.81
C LEU A 405 2.27 0.42 18.26
N VAL A 406 3.41 0.75 18.86
CA VAL A 406 4.71 0.14 18.52
C VAL A 406 4.81 -1.27 19.11
N SER A 407 4.42 -1.43 20.38
CA SER A 407 4.44 -2.74 21.05
C SER A 407 3.20 -3.59 20.75
N HIS A 408 2.07 -2.95 20.46
CA HIS A 408 0.80 -3.60 20.16
C HIS A 408 0.17 -2.98 18.90
N PRO A 409 0.64 -3.39 17.71
CA PRO A 409 0.12 -2.88 16.44
C PRO A 409 -1.40 -3.06 16.34
N PHE A 410 -2.08 -2.07 15.75
CA PHE A 410 -3.52 -2.14 15.53
C PHE A 410 -3.87 -3.15 14.42
N SER A 411 -4.78 -4.09 14.68
CA SER A 411 -5.22 -5.05 13.66
C SER A 411 -6.31 -4.46 12.76
N TRP A 412 -5.91 -3.98 11.58
CA TRP A 412 -6.83 -3.51 10.54
C TRP A 412 -7.76 -4.61 10.03
N ARG A 413 -7.30 -5.86 10.07
CA ARG A 413 -8.10 -7.04 9.73
C ARG A 413 -9.22 -7.23 10.75
N GLU A 414 -8.91 -7.23 12.04
CA GLU A 414 -9.95 -7.32 13.08
C GLU A 414 -10.94 -6.16 13.00
N PHE A 415 -10.45 -4.94 12.78
CA PHE A 415 -11.29 -3.76 12.57
C PHE A 415 -12.26 -3.96 11.39
N ARG A 416 -11.76 -4.44 10.25
CA ARG A 416 -12.57 -4.74 9.05
C ARG A 416 -13.72 -5.70 9.33
N TYR A 417 -13.51 -6.70 10.19
CA TYR A 417 -14.53 -7.70 10.54
C TYR A 417 -15.30 -7.36 11.83
N GLY A 418 -14.95 -6.25 12.49
CA GLY A 418 -15.66 -5.72 13.64
C GLY A 418 -17.02 -5.12 13.29
N ARG A 419 -17.82 -4.83 14.32
CA ARG A 419 -19.20 -4.34 14.19
C ARG A 419 -19.29 -3.06 13.36
N THR A 420 -18.42 -2.08 13.64
CA THR A 420 -18.37 -0.80 12.93
C THR A 420 -18.30 -1.00 11.41
N CYS A 421 -17.33 -1.80 10.94
CA CYS A 421 -17.16 -2.04 9.52
C CYS A 421 -18.24 -2.92 8.89
N ILE A 422 -18.80 -3.88 9.65
CA ILE A 422 -19.95 -4.66 9.18
C ILE A 422 -21.13 -3.75 8.88
N ASP A 423 -21.42 -2.81 9.79
CA ASP A 423 -22.53 -1.88 9.64
C ASP A 423 -22.25 -0.87 8.51
N SER A 424 -21.04 -0.27 8.46
CA SER A 424 -20.67 0.67 7.40
C SER A 424 -20.69 0.05 6.00
N LEU A 425 -20.31 -1.23 5.85
CA LEU A 425 -20.21 -1.89 4.54
C LEU A 425 -21.45 -2.72 4.15
N LYS A 426 -22.55 -2.61 4.92
CA LYS A 426 -23.77 -3.42 4.72
C LYS A 426 -24.31 -3.35 3.30
N THR A 427 -24.38 -2.15 2.74
CA THR A 427 -24.84 -1.90 1.36
C THR A 427 -23.98 -2.64 0.34
N LEU A 428 -22.66 -2.42 0.40
CA LEU A 428 -21.71 -3.03 -0.54
C LEU A 428 -21.71 -4.57 -0.44
N LYS A 429 -21.84 -5.13 0.77
CA LYS A 429 -21.96 -6.58 0.97
C LYS A 429 -23.18 -7.16 0.25
N THR A 430 -24.28 -6.42 0.23
CA THR A 430 -25.51 -6.83 -0.48
C THR A 430 -25.26 -6.94 -1.98
N TYR A 431 -24.57 -5.96 -2.57
CA TYR A 431 -24.12 -6.01 -3.97
C TYR A 431 -23.15 -7.17 -4.24
N GLU A 432 -22.15 -7.38 -3.39
CA GLU A 432 -21.19 -8.48 -3.55
C GLU A 432 -21.90 -9.86 -3.55
N MET A 433 -22.90 -10.07 -2.68
CA MET A 433 -23.69 -11.31 -2.64
C MET A 433 -24.60 -11.47 -3.86
N SER A 434 -25.23 -10.39 -4.33
CA SER A 434 -26.05 -10.36 -5.56
C SER A 434 -25.23 -10.82 -6.77
N ARG A 435 -24.07 -10.18 -7.00
CA ARG A 435 -23.14 -10.53 -8.08
C ARG A 435 -22.64 -11.98 -8.02
N GLN A 436 -22.32 -12.49 -6.84
CA GLN A 436 -21.91 -13.89 -6.67
C GLN A 436 -23.02 -14.88 -7.04
N THR A 437 -24.26 -14.56 -6.67
CA THR A 437 -25.44 -15.37 -7.00
C THR A 437 -25.66 -15.40 -8.52
N MET A 438 -25.58 -14.25 -9.19
CA MET A 438 -25.68 -14.18 -10.65
C MET A 438 -24.56 -14.97 -11.34
N ALA A 439 -23.32 -14.84 -10.87
CA ALA A 439 -22.17 -15.57 -11.42
C ALA A 439 -22.25 -17.09 -11.20
N LYS A 440 -22.92 -17.55 -10.14
CA LYS A 440 -23.21 -18.98 -9.91
C LYS A 440 -24.29 -19.48 -10.87
N ASN A 441 -25.37 -18.71 -11.02
CA ASN A 441 -26.48 -19.08 -11.92
C ASN A 441 -26.06 -19.09 -13.40
N ALA A 442 -25.17 -18.19 -13.81
CA ALA A 442 -24.63 -18.16 -15.16
C ALA A 442 -23.83 -19.44 -15.50
N ARG A 443 -23.03 -19.94 -14.55
CA ARG A 443 -22.25 -21.19 -14.73
C ARG A 443 -23.14 -22.42 -14.88
N HIS A 444 -24.24 -22.50 -14.13
CA HIS A 444 -25.19 -23.61 -14.25
C HIS A 444 -25.98 -23.63 -15.57
N ARG A 445 -26.04 -22.51 -16.31
CA ARG A 445 -26.70 -22.46 -17.62
C ARG A 445 -25.79 -22.87 -18.79
N THR A 446 -24.48 -22.95 -18.55
CA THR A 446 -23.48 -23.25 -19.59
C THR A 446 -22.98 -24.69 -19.56
N GLU A 447 -23.45 -25.51 -18.62
CA GLU A 447 -23.17 -26.95 -18.58
C GLU A 447 -24.38 -27.70 -19.19
N PRO A 448 -24.23 -28.30 -20.39
CA PRO A 448 -25.30 -29.03 -21.07
C PRO A 448 -25.65 -30.37 -20.40
#